data_AF-A0A1B1UNW1-F1
#
_entry.id   AF-A0A1B1UNW1-F1
#
_cell.length_a   1.000
_cell.length_b   1.000
_cell.length_c   1.000
_cell.angle_alpha   90.00
_cell.angle_beta   90.00
_cell.angle_gamma   90.00
#
_symmetry.space_group_name_H-M   'P 1'
#
loop_
_entity.id
_entity.type
_entity.pdbx_description
1 polymer ?
#
loop_
_entity_poly.entity_id
_entity_poly.type
_entity_poly.pdbx_seq_one_letter_code
_entity_poly.pdbx_strand_id
1 'polypeptide(L)'
;MHTMAAESTIHTIDVINHETAIIERYIEGMVEQLYADLMKHLYQTVGEAAESHGNTITRNEHNGDISLGFLAMLQKIEFGVNQYGSAQRPSIHMAPGQGHKFIKALQAQPNDYHLKVEATSLEKEKSAVAREAERISRFRWE
;
A
#
# COMPACT_ATOMS: atom_id res chain seq x y z
N MET A 1 19.59 11.40 5.96
CA MET A 1 19.18 12.20 4.79
C MET A 1 19.44 11.33 3.57
N HIS A 2 18.39 10.76 2.97
CA HIS A 2 18.55 9.94 1.77
C HIS A 2 18.71 10.86 0.56
N THR A 3 19.80 10.69 -0.18
CA THR A 3 20.03 11.42 -1.44
C THR A 3 19.34 10.65 -2.56
N MET A 4 18.40 11.29 -3.25
CA MET A 4 17.87 10.78 -4.51
C MET A 4 18.81 11.22 -5.63
N ALA A 5 19.23 10.30 -6.48
CA ALA A 5 20.12 10.59 -7.60
C ALA A 5 19.68 9.77 -8.82
N ALA A 6 19.60 10.43 -9.97
CA ALA A 6 19.38 9.77 -11.25
C ALA A 6 20.66 9.88 -12.07
N GLU A 7 21.11 8.76 -12.61
CA GLU A 7 22.31 8.67 -13.44
C GLU A 7 21.91 8.25 -14.85
N SER A 8 22.56 8.83 -15.85
CA SER A 8 22.37 8.39 -17.23
C SER A 8 23.67 8.51 -18.02
N THR A 9 23.76 7.67 -19.04
CA THR A 9 24.89 7.61 -19.96
C THR A 9 24.43 8.11 -21.33
N ILE A 10 25.12 9.10 -21.87
CA ILE A 10 24.93 9.58 -23.25
C ILE A 10 26.14 9.09 -24.04
N HIS A 11 25.92 8.32 -25.10
CA HIS A 11 27.03 7.86 -25.95
C HIS A 11 27.53 9.00 -26.85
N THR A 12 28.81 8.97 -27.23
CA THR A 12 29.38 10.02 -28.10
C THR A 12 28.86 9.93 -29.54
N ILE A 13 28.58 8.71 -30.03
CA ILE A 13 28.06 8.47 -31.39
C ILE A 13 26.71 9.14 -31.64
N ASP A 14 25.89 9.12 -30.60
CA ASP A 14 24.56 9.69 -30.45
C ASP A 14 24.58 11.23 -30.60
N VAL A 15 25.61 11.88 -30.06
CA VAL A 15 25.85 13.34 -30.22
C VAL A 15 26.33 13.67 -31.64
N ILE A 16 27.23 12.84 -32.19
CA ILE A 16 27.77 13.02 -33.55
C ILE A 16 26.66 12.93 -34.60
N ASN A 17 25.69 12.04 -34.38
CA ASN A 17 24.55 11.82 -35.27
C ASN A 17 23.44 12.88 -35.13
N HIS A 18 23.62 13.92 -34.29
CA HIS A 18 22.65 14.99 -34.05
C HIS A 18 21.26 14.48 -33.64
N GLU A 19 21.20 13.36 -32.92
CA GLU A 19 19.94 12.71 -32.57
C GLU A 19 19.28 13.41 -31.36
N THR A 20 18.54 14.48 -31.60
CA THR A 20 17.92 15.29 -30.54
C THR A 20 16.94 14.51 -29.64
N ALA A 21 16.39 13.38 -30.14
CA ALA A 21 15.54 12.45 -29.40
C ALA A 21 16.23 11.77 -28.20
N ILE A 22 17.56 11.87 -28.07
CA ILE A 22 18.28 11.36 -26.90
C ILE A 22 17.95 12.18 -25.64
N ILE A 23 17.76 13.49 -25.78
CA ILE A 23 17.44 14.37 -24.65
C ILE A 23 16.05 14.02 -24.09
N GLU A 24 15.10 13.76 -24.96
CA GLU A 24 13.75 13.33 -24.57
C GLU A 24 13.78 11.98 -23.84
N ARG A 25 14.44 10.98 -24.42
CA ARG A 25 14.65 9.66 -23.76
C ARG A 25 15.37 9.79 -22.42
N TYR A 26 16.32 10.71 -22.30
CA TYR A 26 17.02 10.98 -21.04
C TYR A 26 16.07 11.58 -19.99
N ILE A 27 15.28 12.60 -20.36
CA ILE A 27 14.31 13.21 -19.46
C ILE A 27 13.30 12.17 -18.99
N GLU A 28 12.78 11.34 -19.90
CA GLU A 28 11.87 10.23 -19.56
C GLU A 28 12.51 9.24 -18.58
N GLY A 29 13.71 8.73 -18.89
CA GLY A 29 14.41 7.78 -18.02
C GLY A 29 14.77 8.37 -16.65
N MET A 30 15.14 9.65 -16.60
CA MET A 30 15.40 10.35 -15.34
C MET A 30 14.13 10.48 -14.50
N VAL A 31 13.00 10.85 -15.11
CA VAL A 31 11.70 10.95 -14.43
C VAL A 31 11.28 9.59 -13.87
N GLU A 32 11.44 8.52 -14.65
CA GLU A 32 11.14 7.16 -14.20
C GLU A 32 11.99 6.73 -13.00
N GLN A 33 13.31 6.99 -13.04
CA GLN A 33 14.22 6.67 -11.93
C GLN A 33 13.86 7.46 -10.66
N LEU A 34 13.64 8.77 -10.79
CA LEU A 34 13.28 9.62 -9.66
C LEU A 34 11.93 9.20 -9.05
N TYR A 35 10.95 8.86 -9.88
CA TYR A 35 9.66 8.36 -9.42
C TYR A 35 9.78 7.01 -8.71
N ALA A 36 10.58 6.09 -9.24
CA ALA A 36 10.83 4.79 -8.63
C ALA A 36 11.50 4.95 -7.25
N ASP A 37 12.51 5.81 -7.14
CA ASP A 37 13.19 6.10 -5.88
C ASP A 37 12.27 6.78 -4.87
N LEU A 38 11.42 7.72 -5.31
CA LEU A 38 10.42 8.36 -4.46
C LEU A 38 9.46 7.31 -3.89
N MET A 39 8.90 6.45 -4.75
CA MET A 39 7.98 5.41 -4.34
C MET A 39 8.63 4.41 -3.38
N LYS A 40 9.86 3.98 -3.67
CA LYS A 40 10.63 3.11 -2.77
C LYS A 40 10.81 3.76 -1.40
N HIS A 41 11.18 5.04 -1.36
CA HIS A 41 11.38 5.76 -0.12
C HIS A 41 10.08 5.92 0.68
N LEU A 42 8.97 6.23 0.01
CA LEU A 42 7.64 6.33 0.63
C LEU A 42 7.24 5.00 1.28
N TYR A 43 7.30 3.88 0.55
CA TYR A 43 6.95 2.58 1.11
C TYR A 43 7.91 2.10 2.20
N GLN A 44 9.21 2.42 2.09
CA GLN A 44 10.17 2.12 3.14
C GLN A 44 9.84 2.90 4.42
N THR A 45 9.57 4.20 4.32
CA THR A 45 9.21 5.04 5.48
C THR A 45 7.92 4.56 6.14
N VAL A 46 6.91 4.23 5.34
CA VAL A 46 5.64 3.66 5.85
C VAL A 46 5.89 2.30 6.50
N GLY A 47 6.74 1.46 5.91
CA GLY A 47 7.13 0.15 6.45
C GLY A 47 7.83 0.25 7.80
N GLU A 48 8.82 1.13 7.91
CA GLU A 48 9.55 1.40 9.16
C GLU A 48 8.62 1.91 10.26
N ALA A 49 7.70 2.82 9.91
CA ALA A 49 6.68 3.31 10.84
C ALA A 49 5.73 2.17 11.29
N ALA A 50 5.28 1.32 10.37
CA ALA A 50 4.44 0.18 10.70
C ALA A 50 5.18 -0.83 11.60
N GLU A 51 6.44 -1.14 11.30
CA GLU A 51 7.27 -2.05 12.10
C GLU A 51 7.48 -1.53 13.53
N SER A 52 7.76 -0.24 13.70
CA SER A 52 7.97 0.37 15.02
C SER A 52 6.74 0.28 15.93
N HIS A 53 5.53 0.29 15.35
CA HIS A 53 4.27 0.13 16.08
C HIS A 53 3.80 -1.32 16.11
N GLY A 54 4.63 -2.26 15.63
CA GLY A 54 4.30 -3.67 15.55
C GLY A 54 3.17 -3.98 14.57
N ASN A 55 2.83 -3.08 13.64
CA ASN A 55 1.74 -3.18 12.66
C ASN A 55 2.14 -3.87 11.34
N THR A 56 3.09 -4.80 11.40
CA THR A 56 3.56 -5.57 10.25
C THR A 56 3.11 -7.02 10.37
N ILE A 57 2.86 -7.67 9.24
CA ILE A 57 2.61 -9.12 9.17
C ILE A 57 3.66 -9.70 8.25
N THR A 58 4.49 -10.58 8.80
CA THR A 58 5.55 -11.22 8.05
C THR A 58 5.06 -12.51 7.40
N ARG A 59 5.70 -12.89 6.28
CA ARG A 59 5.37 -14.13 5.57
C ARG A 59 5.52 -15.38 6.45
N ASN A 60 6.44 -15.33 7.41
CA ASN A 60 6.77 -16.46 8.27
C ASN A 60 5.67 -16.75 9.32
N GLU A 61 4.92 -15.73 9.76
CA GLU A 61 3.84 -15.88 10.74
C GLU A 61 2.74 -16.85 10.28
N HIS A 62 2.53 -16.94 8.96
CA HIS A 62 1.48 -17.77 8.36
C HIS A 62 2.01 -18.78 7.34
N ASN A 63 3.28 -19.19 7.44
CA ASN A 63 3.92 -20.16 6.52
C ASN A 63 3.78 -19.80 5.03
N GLY A 64 3.67 -18.50 4.71
CA GLY A 64 3.45 -18.03 3.35
C GLY A 64 2.04 -18.20 2.79
N ASP A 65 1.05 -18.55 3.63
CA ASP A 65 -0.35 -18.58 3.25
C ASP A 65 -0.89 -17.13 3.13
N ILE A 66 -1.24 -16.77 1.89
CA ILE A 66 -1.75 -15.44 1.54
C ILE A 66 -3.10 -15.16 2.21
N SER A 67 -3.95 -16.17 2.33
CA SER A 67 -5.30 -16.03 2.87
C SER A 67 -5.28 -15.81 4.37
N LEU A 68 -4.49 -16.61 5.08
CA LEU A 68 -4.30 -16.41 6.53
C LEU A 68 -3.63 -15.07 6.83
N GLY A 69 -2.61 -14.68 6.04
CA GLY A 69 -1.99 -13.37 6.16
C GLY A 69 -2.95 -12.21 5.93
N PHE A 70 -3.86 -12.31 4.95
CA PHE A 70 -4.87 -11.29 4.70
C PHE A 70 -5.88 -11.19 5.85
N LEU A 71 -6.33 -12.32 6.40
CA LEU A 71 -7.24 -12.29 7.54
C LEU A 71 -6.56 -11.68 8.77
N ALA A 72 -5.31 -12.04 9.05
CA ALA A 72 -4.53 -11.44 10.11
C ALA A 72 -4.34 -9.93 9.90
N MET A 73 -4.16 -9.49 8.65
CA MET A 73 -4.09 -8.07 8.29
C MET A 73 -5.37 -7.34 8.69
N LEU A 74 -6.54 -7.86 8.31
CA LEU A 74 -7.82 -7.26 8.67
C LEU A 74 -8.04 -7.21 10.20
N GLN A 75 -7.56 -8.22 10.92
CA GLN A 75 -7.66 -8.25 12.38
C GLN A 75 -6.76 -7.20 13.05
N LYS A 76 -5.59 -6.93 12.45
CA LYS A 76 -4.58 -6.03 13.04
C LYS A 76 -4.86 -4.57 12.75
N ILE A 77 -5.25 -4.24 11.52
CA ILE A 77 -5.50 -2.86 11.12
C ILE A 77 -6.76 -2.30 11.78
N GLU A 78 -6.79 -0.97 11.85
CA GLU A 78 -7.94 -0.21 12.27
C GLU A 78 -8.61 0.44 11.06
N PHE A 79 -9.94 0.39 11.00
CA PHE A 79 -10.68 1.03 9.93
C PHE A 79 -10.94 2.49 10.31
N GLY A 80 -10.85 3.37 9.30
CA GLY A 80 -11.20 4.77 9.42
C GLY A 80 -12.64 5.03 8.96
N VAL A 81 -13.06 6.27 9.10
CA VAL A 81 -14.35 6.77 8.61
C VAL A 81 -14.07 7.86 7.60
N ASN A 82 -14.83 7.89 6.50
CA ASN A 82 -14.69 8.92 5.48
C ASN A 82 -15.42 10.21 5.88
N GLN A 83 -15.31 11.25 5.04
CA GLN A 83 -15.97 12.54 5.25
C GLN A 83 -17.51 12.48 5.35
N TYR A 84 -18.13 11.38 4.91
CA TYR A 84 -19.57 11.16 4.96
C TYR A 84 -20.02 10.37 6.20
N GLY A 85 -19.10 9.98 7.08
CA GLY A 85 -19.42 9.21 8.27
C GLY A 85 -19.52 7.69 8.04
N SER A 86 -19.15 7.20 6.86
CA SER A 86 -19.15 5.76 6.55
C SER A 86 -17.76 5.15 6.77
N ALA A 87 -17.71 3.94 7.33
CA ALA A 87 -16.47 3.21 7.50
C ALA A 87 -15.80 2.94 6.14
N GLN A 88 -14.48 3.10 6.08
CA GLN A 88 -13.67 2.89 4.89
C GLN A 88 -12.72 1.71 5.10
N ARG A 89 -12.76 0.76 4.16
CA ARG A 89 -11.85 -0.38 4.11
C ARG A 89 -10.46 0.06 3.65
N PRO A 90 -9.39 -0.64 4.08
CA PRO A 90 -8.03 -0.36 3.63
C PRO A 90 -7.89 -0.54 2.12
N SER A 91 -7.05 0.31 1.51
CA SER A 91 -6.52 0.06 0.17
C SER A 91 -5.24 -0.76 0.28
N ILE A 92 -5.10 -1.77 -0.58
CA ILE A 92 -3.87 -2.58 -0.64
C ILE A 92 -3.10 -2.19 -1.89
N HIS A 93 -1.88 -1.71 -1.70
CA HIS A 93 -0.97 -1.34 -2.79
C HIS A 93 -0.02 -2.50 -3.07
N MET A 94 -0.03 -3.00 -4.31
CA MET A 94 0.89 -4.06 -4.74
C MET A 94 1.14 -4.00 -6.24
N ALA A 95 2.26 -4.58 -6.68
CA ALA A 95 2.55 -4.71 -8.10
C ALA A 95 1.46 -5.53 -8.82
N PRO A 96 1.06 -5.16 -10.05
CA PRO A 96 -0.06 -5.80 -10.76
C PRO A 96 0.05 -7.33 -10.87
N GLY A 97 1.24 -7.87 -11.11
CA GLY A 97 1.47 -9.31 -11.20
C GLY A 97 1.26 -10.06 -9.87
N GLN A 98 1.51 -9.39 -8.75
CA GLN A 98 1.29 -9.94 -7.42
C GLN A 98 -0.19 -9.79 -7.01
N GLY A 99 -0.86 -8.72 -7.46
CA GLY A 99 -2.31 -8.51 -7.34
C GLY A 99 -3.15 -9.67 -7.85
N HIS A 100 -2.85 -10.15 -9.05
CA HIS A 100 -3.59 -11.27 -9.63
C HIS A 100 -3.43 -12.55 -8.81
N LYS A 101 -2.20 -12.85 -8.35
CA LYS A 101 -1.94 -14.02 -7.49
C LYS A 101 -2.66 -13.91 -6.15
N PHE A 102 -2.64 -12.71 -5.57
CA PHE A 102 -3.30 -12.42 -4.30
C PHE A 102 -4.82 -12.64 -4.40
N ILE A 103 -5.49 -12.00 -5.37
CA ILE A 103 -6.93 -12.14 -5.57
C ILE A 103 -7.31 -13.60 -5.83
N LYS A 104 -6.55 -14.29 -6.69
CA LYS A 104 -6.80 -15.71 -6.99
C LYS A 104 -6.68 -16.61 -5.75
N ALA A 105 -5.68 -16.35 -4.91
CA ALA A 105 -5.49 -17.11 -3.67
C ALA A 105 -6.66 -16.91 -2.69
N LEU A 106 -7.19 -15.68 -2.60
CA LEU A 106 -8.35 -15.36 -1.77
C LEU A 106 -9.65 -15.96 -2.30
N GLN A 107 -9.88 -15.92 -3.62
CA GLN A 107 -11.09 -16.47 -4.25
C GLN A 107 -11.14 -17.99 -4.24
N ALA A 108 -9.99 -18.66 -4.15
CA ALA A 108 -9.90 -20.12 -4.08
C ALA A 108 -10.25 -20.69 -2.69
N GLN A 109 -10.52 -19.83 -1.70
CA GLN A 109 -10.83 -20.25 -0.33
C GLN A 109 -12.26 -20.78 -0.19
N PRO A 110 -12.54 -21.63 0.81
CA PRO A 110 -13.90 -22.11 1.08
C PRO A 110 -14.81 -20.99 1.62
N ASN A 111 -16.13 -21.19 1.53
CA ASN A 111 -17.13 -20.21 2.00
C ASN A 111 -16.92 -19.80 3.47
N ASP A 112 -16.52 -20.71 4.34
CA ASP A 112 -16.26 -20.42 5.76
C ASP A 112 -15.19 -19.33 5.95
N TYR A 113 -14.20 -19.28 5.07
CA TYR A 113 -13.18 -18.24 5.08
C TYR A 113 -13.77 -16.89 4.70
N HIS A 114 -14.57 -16.85 3.64
CA HIS A 114 -15.24 -15.62 3.20
C HIS A 114 -16.18 -15.06 4.27
N LEU A 115 -16.94 -15.94 4.95
CA LEU A 115 -17.79 -15.54 6.07
C LEU A 115 -16.99 -14.95 7.23
N LYS A 116 -15.81 -15.51 7.56
CA LYS A 116 -14.92 -14.96 8.59
C LYS A 116 -14.38 -13.59 8.20
N VAL A 117 -13.98 -13.41 6.95
CA VAL A 117 -13.52 -12.12 6.42
C VAL A 117 -14.62 -11.06 6.50
N GLU A 118 -15.85 -11.40 6.10
CA GLU A 118 -16.99 -10.48 6.19
C GLU A 118 -17.35 -10.15 7.63
N ALA A 119 -17.43 -11.14 8.51
CA ALA A 119 -17.74 -10.92 9.94
C ALA A 119 -16.70 -9.99 10.58
N THR A 120 -15.40 -10.24 10.33
CA THR A 120 -14.30 -9.40 10.83
C THR A 120 -14.41 -7.98 10.27
N SER A 121 -14.71 -7.84 8.97
CA SER A 121 -14.83 -6.53 8.32
C SER A 121 -16.01 -5.73 8.90
N LEU A 122 -17.17 -6.35 9.10
CA LEU A 122 -18.35 -5.71 9.67
C LEU A 122 -18.13 -5.26 11.11
N GLU A 123 -17.44 -6.07 11.92
CA GLU A 123 -17.08 -5.69 13.28
C GLU A 123 -16.17 -4.45 13.29
N LYS A 124 -15.14 -4.44 12.43
CA LYS A 124 -14.20 -3.33 12.28
C LYS A 124 -14.88 -2.05 11.77
N GLU A 125 -15.81 -2.18 10.82
CA GLU A 125 -16.60 -1.05 10.31
C GLU A 125 -17.45 -0.41 11.42
N LYS A 126 -18.15 -1.23 12.23
CA LYS A 126 -18.93 -0.73 13.37
C LYS A 126 -18.06 -0.04 14.41
N SER A 127 -16.92 -0.64 14.73
CA SER A 127 -15.95 -0.07 15.67
C SER A 127 -15.41 1.27 15.18
N ALA A 128 -15.11 1.40 13.88
CA ALA A 128 -14.66 2.66 13.28
C ALA A 128 -15.69 3.78 13.45
N VAL A 129 -16.96 3.52 13.15
CA VAL A 129 -18.04 4.51 13.29
C VAL A 129 -18.26 4.88 14.76
N ALA A 130 -18.24 3.91 15.67
CA ALA A 130 -18.40 4.16 17.10
C ALA A 130 -17.28 5.05 17.67
N ARG A 131 -16.02 4.75 17.31
CA ARG A 131 -14.86 5.56 17.72
C ARG A 131 -14.92 6.97 17.15
N GLU A 132 -15.35 7.13 15.90
CA GLU A 132 -15.49 8.45 15.30
C GLU A 132 -16.63 9.25 15.96
N ALA A 133 -17.75 8.61 16.30
CA ALA A 133 -18.82 9.25 17.07
C ALA A 133 -18.35 9.72 18.45
N GLU A 134 -17.54 8.90 19.14
CA GLU A 134 -16.90 9.27 20.41
C GLU A 134 -15.90 10.42 20.23
N ARG A 135 -15.09 10.39 19.16
CA ARG A 135 -14.16 11.48 18.84
C ARG A 135 -14.92 12.79 18.67
N ILE A 136 -16.01 12.79 17.90
CA ILE A 136 -16.83 13.98 17.65
C ILE A 136 -17.51 14.49 18.92
N SER A 137 -17.97 13.60 19.82
CA SER A 137 -18.63 14.01 21.06
C SER A 137 -17.70 14.81 21.98
N ARG A 138 -16.39 14.53 21.97
CA ARG A 138 -15.37 15.29 22.72
C ARG A 138 -15.19 16.74 22.25
N PHE A 139 -15.62 17.06 21.03
CA PHE A 139 -15.48 18.39 20.42
C PHE A 139 -16.79 19.15 20.30
N ARG A 140 -17.91 18.58 20.78
CA ARG A 140 -19.15 19.34 20.89
C ARG A 140 -19.03 20.31 22.06
N TRP A 141 -18.99 21.60 21.75
CA TRP A 141 -19.19 22.67 22.72
C TRP A 141 -20.67 22.67 23.11
N GLU A 142 -20.95 22.71 24.42
CA GLU A 142 -22.31 22.99 24.94
C GLU A 142 -22.75 24.41 24.58
#